data_AF-A0AAV2BR66-F1
#
_entry.id   AF-A0AAV2BR66-F1
#
_cell.length_a   1.000
_cell.length_b   1.000
_cell.length_c   1.000
_cell.angle_alpha   90.00
_cell.angle_beta   90.00
_cell.angle_gamma   90.00
#
_symmetry.space_group_name_H-M   'P 1'
#
loop_
_entity.id
_entity.type
_entity.pdbx_description
1 polymer ?
#
loop_
_entity_poly.entity_id
_entity_poly.type
_entity_poly.pdbx_seq_one_letter_code
_entity_poly.pdbx_strand_id
1 'polypeptide(L)'
;MEISYYATVPLKGVPNTIEGLRSLVTGFKDHVKEVNANGWGVPIRVELMELSSLGGENSSEFRFVKDRALEAELSDVEHEFDDLQKAHSMLTEWYRTLPTSLTQEQEEQINKLYSRIQTILRPYYDGIGKLNIEEGPDAQVRAARDAYKEGRSSVLPGKFIKEVMRLKKKIIVSGM
;
A
#
# COMPACT_ATOMS: atom_id res chain seq x y z
N MET A 1 -31.18 10.23 -0.16
CA MET A 1 -30.66 9.38 0.92
C MET A 1 -29.96 8.23 0.24
N GLU A 2 -28.63 8.20 0.34
CA GLU A 2 -27.79 7.18 -0.30
C GLU A 2 -27.34 6.22 0.81
N ILE A 3 -27.63 4.93 0.65
CA ILE A 3 -27.25 3.89 1.61
C ILE A 3 -26.01 3.20 1.05
N SER A 4 -24.85 3.49 1.62
CA SER A 4 -23.60 2.78 1.32
C SER A 4 -23.39 1.67 2.34
N TYR A 5 -23.22 0.43 1.85
CA TYR A 5 -23.05 -0.74 2.69
C TYR A 5 -21.83 -1.55 2.25
N TYR A 6 -21.02 -1.96 3.22
CA TYR A 6 -19.82 -2.77 3.01
C TYR A 6 -19.94 -4.04 3.85
N ALA A 7 -19.72 -5.20 3.23
CA ALA A 7 -19.76 -6.49 3.91
C ALA A 7 -18.62 -7.40 3.48
N THR A 8 -18.22 -8.25 4.41
CA THR A 8 -17.25 -9.34 4.20
C THR A 8 -17.92 -10.63 3.75
N VAL A 9 -19.25 -10.65 3.60
CA VAL A 9 -20.04 -11.81 3.17
C VAL A 9 -20.79 -11.49 1.86
N PRO A 10 -20.97 -12.47 0.95
CA PRO A 10 -21.73 -12.27 -0.28
C PRO A 10 -23.18 -11.89 0.05
N LEU A 11 -23.69 -10.86 -0.61
CA LEU A 11 -25.05 -10.39 -0.43
C LEU A 11 -25.90 -10.86 -1.62
N LYS A 12 -27.11 -11.37 -1.34
CA LYS A 12 -28.09 -11.70 -2.39
C LYS A 12 -28.84 -10.49 -2.94
N GLY A 13 -28.43 -9.27 -2.59
CA GLY A 13 -28.98 -8.01 -3.09
C GLY A 13 -28.38 -6.79 -2.39
N VAL A 14 -28.23 -5.69 -3.13
CA VAL A 14 -27.80 -4.39 -2.59
C VAL A 14 -29.04 -3.63 -2.11
N PRO A 15 -29.13 -3.18 -0.85
CA PRO A 15 -30.32 -2.52 -0.34
C PRO A 15 -30.35 -1.03 -0.72
N ASN A 16 -31.28 -0.65 -1.59
CA ASN A 16 -31.45 0.74 -2.02
C ASN A 16 -32.50 1.48 -1.18
N THR A 17 -33.17 0.78 -0.26
CA THR A 17 -34.29 1.27 0.57
C THR A 17 -34.10 0.84 2.03
N ILE A 18 -34.82 1.50 2.95
CA ILE A 18 -34.80 1.17 4.39
C ILE A 18 -35.33 -0.25 4.61
N GLU A 19 -36.37 -0.65 3.90
CA GLU A 19 -36.96 -1.98 3.96
C GLU A 19 -35.99 -3.05 3.43
N GLY A 20 -35.25 -2.73 2.36
CA GLY A 20 -34.19 -3.58 1.83
C GLY A 20 -33.07 -3.77 2.85
N LEU A 21 -32.66 -2.70 3.53
CA LEU A 21 -31.64 -2.76 4.58
C LEU A 21 -32.11 -3.61 5.77
N ARG A 22 -33.35 -3.45 6.22
CA ARG A 22 -33.94 -4.27 7.29
C ARG A 22 -33.99 -5.76 6.91
N SER A 23 -34.36 -6.05 5.66
CA SER A 23 -34.41 -7.42 5.15
C SER A 23 -33.01 -8.04 5.13
N LEU A 24 -32.00 -7.26 4.71
CA LEU A 24 -30.61 -7.69 4.69
C LEU A 24 -30.08 -7.99 6.10
N VAL A 25 -30.35 -7.13 7.08
CA VAL A 25 -29.98 -7.36 8.48
C VAL A 25 -30.65 -8.61 9.04
N THR A 26 -31.94 -8.81 8.73
CA THR A 26 -32.70 -9.97 9.21
C THR A 26 -32.16 -11.28 8.62
N GLY A 27 -31.76 -11.28 7.35
CA GLY A 27 -31.20 -12.45 6.66
C GLY A 27 -29.68 -12.65 6.83
N PHE A 28 -29.00 -11.77 7.56
CA PHE A 28 -27.54 -11.75 7.63
C PHE A 28 -26.93 -13.08 8.11
N LYS A 29 -27.57 -13.74 9.09
CA LYS A 29 -27.12 -15.04 9.62
C LYS A 29 -27.07 -16.12 8.53
N ASP A 30 -28.01 -16.11 7.60
CA ASP A 30 -28.05 -17.11 6.54
C ASP A 30 -27.03 -16.77 5.44
N HIS A 31 -26.80 -15.49 5.16
CA HIS A 31 -25.68 -15.06 4.31
C HIS A 31 -24.30 -15.48 4.87
N VAL A 32 -24.11 -15.39 6.19
CA VAL A 32 -22.87 -15.85 6.86
C VAL A 32 -22.64 -17.35 6.67
N LYS A 33 -23.71 -18.16 6.70
CA LYS A 33 -23.61 -19.61 6.52
C LYS A 33 -23.16 -20.02 5.12
N GLU A 34 -23.41 -19.17 4.12
CA GLU A 34 -23.07 -19.45 2.73
C GLU A 34 -21.60 -19.16 2.39
N VAL A 35 -20.86 -18.50 3.28
CA VAL A 35 -19.46 -18.09 3.06
C VAL A 35 -18.50 -19.28 2.99
N ASN A 36 -18.71 -20.31 3.82
CA ASN A 36 -17.86 -21.49 3.87
C ASN A 36 -18.69 -22.74 4.19
N ALA A 37 -18.15 -23.92 3.86
CA ALA A 37 -18.88 -25.19 4.02
C ALA A 37 -19.40 -25.45 5.45
N ASN A 38 -18.75 -24.86 6.46
CA ASN A 38 -19.10 -25.02 7.87
C ASN A 38 -20.02 -23.90 8.40
N GLY A 39 -20.33 -22.90 7.58
CA GLY A 39 -21.15 -21.75 7.90
C GLY A 39 -20.61 -20.81 8.98
N TRP A 40 -19.29 -20.74 9.17
CA TRP A 40 -18.64 -19.94 10.22
C TRP A 40 -18.44 -18.46 9.84
N GLY A 41 -18.64 -18.10 8.57
CA GLY A 41 -18.40 -16.74 8.09
C GLY A 41 -16.93 -16.40 7.86
N VAL A 42 -16.65 -15.09 7.80
CA VAL A 42 -15.29 -14.55 7.67
C VAL A 42 -14.79 -14.13 9.05
N PRO A 43 -13.55 -14.50 9.46
CA PRO A 43 -12.98 -14.06 10.74
C PRO A 43 -12.89 -12.52 10.79
N ILE A 44 -13.42 -11.93 11.87
CA ILE A 44 -13.37 -10.47 12.10
C ILE A 44 -12.07 -10.08 12.81
N ARG A 45 -11.49 -11.00 13.59
CA ARG A 45 -10.25 -10.80 14.33
C ARG A 45 -9.40 -12.06 14.23
N VAL A 46 -8.11 -11.86 13.97
CA VAL A 46 -7.08 -12.90 14.07
C VAL A 46 -6.06 -12.38 15.06
N GLU A 47 -5.66 -13.23 15.99
CA GLU A 47 -4.55 -12.95 16.89
C GLU A 47 -3.33 -13.72 16.39
N LEU A 48 -2.25 -13.00 16.11
CA LEU A 48 -0.97 -13.58 15.74
C LEU A 48 -0.07 -13.51 16.96
N MET A 49 0.59 -14.62 17.24
CA MET A 49 1.54 -14.73 18.34
C MET A 49 2.82 -15.38 17.82
N GLU A 50 3.97 -14.84 18.19
CA GLU A 50 5.24 -15.43 17.78
C GLU A 50 5.38 -16.83 18.38
N LEU A 51 5.81 -17.81 17.58
CA LEU A 51 6.05 -19.18 18.06
C LEU A 51 7.10 -19.22 19.19
N SER A 52 8.03 -18.27 19.19
CA SER A 52 9.03 -18.05 20.25
C SER A 52 8.40 -17.89 21.63
N SER A 53 7.15 -17.39 21.71
CA SER A 53 6.41 -17.21 22.97
C SER A 53 5.71 -18.49 23.47
N LEU A 54 5.56 -19.50 22.62
CA LEU A 54 4.98 -20.80 22.98
C LEU A 54 6.03 -21.75 23.57
N GLY A 55 7.28 -21.62 23.14
CA GLY A 55 8.41 -22.26 23.81
C GLY A 55 8.73 -21.46 25.07
N GLY A 56 8.49 -22.02 26.26
CA GLY A 56 8.86 -21.36 27.52
C GLY A 56 10.33 -20.88 27.53
N GLU A 57 10.73 -20.05 28.50
CA GLU A 57 12.01 -19.28 28.51
C GLU A 57 13.28 -20.04 28.05
N ASN A 58 13.32 -21.37 28.19
CA ASN A 58 14.44 -22.23 27.85
C ASN A 58 14.26 -23.13 26.61
N SER A 59 13.16 -23.02 25.84
CA SER A 59 12.97 -23.82 24.63
C SER A 59 13.72 -23.20 23.43
N SER A 60 14.56 -23.99 22.79
CA SER A 60 15.22 -23.67 21.52
C SER A 60 14.39 -24.06 20.30
N GLU A 61 13.28 -24.79 20.46
CA GLU A 61 12.48 -25.34 19.34
C GLU A 61 11.85 -24.24 18.47
N PHE A 62 11.60 -23.06 19.05
CA PHE A 62 11.01 -21.92 18.36
C PHE A 62 11.92 -20.68 18.33
N ARG A 63 13.24 -20.88 18.50
CA ARG A 63 14.23 -19.80 18.37
C ARG A 63 14.73 -19.72 16.93
N PHE A 64 14.13 -18.82 16.16
CA PHE A 64 14.55 -18.51 14.80
C PHE A 64 15.71 -17.51 14.83
N VAL A 65 16.78 -17.80 14.10
CA VAL A 65 17.90 -16.87 13.92
C VAL A 65 17.50 -15.82 12.90
N LYS A 66 17.46 -14.55 13.31
CA LYS A 66 17.18 -13.44 12.40
C LYS A 66 18.39 -13.16 11.51
N ASP A 67 18.17 -13.09 10.20
CA ASP A 67 19.15 -12.55 9.27
C ASP A 67 19.15 -11.02 9.38
N ARG A 68 20.09 -10.49 10.16
CA ARG A 68 20.26 -9.05 10.36
C ARG A 68 20.63 -8.30 9.07
N ALA A 69 21.26 -8.97 8.11
CA ALA A 69 21.60 -8.34 6.83
C ALA A 69 20.33 -8.16 6.00
N LEU A 70 19.49 -9.19 5.92
CA LEU A 70 18.17 -9.09 5.29
C LEU A 70 17.28 -8.04 5.98
N GLU A 71 17.27 -7.98 7.31
CA GLU A 71 16.49 -7.00 8.07
C GLU A 71 16.91 -5.55 7.76
N ALA A 72 18.22 -5.28 7.68
CA ALA A 72 18.74 -3.97 7.31
C ALA A 72 18.36 -3.59 5.86
N GLU A 73 18.48 -4.54 4.93
CA GLU A 73 18.10 -4.34 3.53
C GLU A 73 16.59 -4.07 3.37
N LEU A 74 15.74 -4.81 4.10
CA LEU A 74 14.29 -4.59 4.09
C LEU A 74 13.93 -3.23 4.69
N SER A 75 14.61 -2.81 5.76
CA SER A 75 14.43 -1.48 6.34
C SER A 75 14.75 -0.39 5.31
N ASP A 76 15.88 -0.48 4.59
CA ASP A 76 16.23 0.50 3.56
C ASP A 76 15.14 0.57 2.47
N VAL A 77 14.68 -0.58 2.00
CA VAL A 77 13.64 -0.71 0.97
C VAL A 77 12.31 -0.13 1.44
N GLU A 78 11.96 -0.33 2.70
CA GLU A 78 10.77 0.28 3.32
C GLU A 78 10.86 1.80 3.29
N HIS A 79 12.00 2.39 3.65
CA HIS A 79 12.20 3.84 3.61
C HIS A 79 12.08 4.41 2.18
N GLU A 80 12.63 3.71 1.19
CA GLU A 80 12.54 4.10 -0.23
C GLU A 80 11.10 4.01 -0.74
N PHE A 81 10.40 2.93 -0.40
CA PHE A 81 9.00 2.73 -0.75
C PHE A 81 8.10 3.82 -0.13
N ASP A 82 8.35 4.15 1.14
CA ASP A 82 7.66 5.22 1.85
C ASP A 82 7.84 6.59 1.20
N ASP A 83 9.05 6.92 0.74
CA ASP A 83 9.31 8.16 -0.01
C ASP A 83 8.44 8.23 -1.27
N LEU A 84 8.38 7.13 -2.04
CA LEU A 84 7.59 7.05 -3.27
C LEU A 84 6.07 7.15 -2.99
N GLN A 85 5.57 6.42 -1.99
CA GLN A 85 4.16 6.44 -1.59
C GLN A 85 3.71 7.83 -1.13
N LYS A 86 4.52 8.46 -0.27
CA LYS A 86 4.27 9.82 0.21
C LYS A 86 4.35 10.82 -0.93
N ALA A 87 5.36 10.74 -1.80
CA ALA A 87 5.47 11.60 -2.98
C ALA A 87 4.27 11.46 -3.93
N HIS A 88 3.83 10.23 -4.21
CA HIS A 88 2.67 9.94 -5.05
C HIS A 88 1.38 10.54 -4.46
N SER A 89 1.17 10.34 -3.14
CA SER A 89 0.02 10.88 -2.42
C SER A 89 0.04 12.41 -2.42
N MET A 90 1.16 13.03 -2.07
CA MET A 90 1.35 14.47 -2.09
C MET A 90 1.09 15.09 -3.47
N LEU A 91 1.57 14.43 -4.54
CA LEU A 91 1.38 14.90 -5.91
C LEU A 91 -0.09 14.80 -6.33
N THR A 92 -0.76 13.69 -6.01
CA THR A 92 -2.17 13.45 -6.33
C THR A 92 -3.08 14.42 -5.56
N GLU A 93 -2.83 14.63 -4.27
CA GLU A 93 -3.56 15.59 -3.46
C GLU A 93 -3.37 17.02 -3.96
N TRP A 94 -2.12 17.41 -4.24
CA TRP A 94 -1.85 18.74 -4.77
C TRP A 94 -2.50 18.95 -6.14
N TYR A 95 -2.44 17.97 -7.05
CA TYR A 95 -3.07 18.07 -8.36
C TYR A 95 -4.57 18.36 -8.27
N ARG A 96 -5.28 17.73 -7.31
CA ARG A 96 -6.71 17.99 -7.05
C ARG A 96 -7.01 19.42 -6.58
N THR A 97 -6.02 20.13 -6.04
CA THR A 97 -6.15 21.53 -5.60
C THR A 97 -5.80 22.55 -6.68
N LEU A 98 -5.24 22.11 -7.82
CA LEU A 98 -4.87 23.01 -8.90
C LEU A 98 -6.11 23.49 -9.66
N PRO A 99 -6.14 24.75 -10.13
CA PRO A 99 -7.21 25.22 -10.98
C PRO A 99 -7.13 24.56 -12.36
N THR A 100 -8.23 24.60 -13.10
CA THR A 100 -8.34 24.04 -14.46
C THR A 100 -7.55 24.81 -15.52
N SER A 101 -6.86 25.90 -15.16
CA SER A 101 -6.13 26.80 -16.06
C SER A 101 -4.62 26.56 -16.08
N LEU A 102 -4.16 25.31 -15.90
CA LEU A 102 -2.74 24.98 -16.02
C LEU A 102 -2.28 25.13 -17.47
N THR A 103 -1.04 25.56 -17.67
CA THR A 103 -0.45 25.53 -19.00
C THR A 103 -0.11 24.09 -19.39
N GLN A 104 -0.08 23.79 -20.68
CA GLN A 104 0.31 22.46 -21.17
C GLN A 104 1.70 22.03 -20.66
N GLU A 105 2.64 22.97 -20.55
CA GLU A 105 3.98 22.68 -20.00
C GLU A 105 3.93 22.31 -18.51
N GLN A 106 3.08 22.97 -17.73
CA GLN A 106 2.88 22.66 -16.31
C GLN A 106 2.27 21.26 -16.14
N GLU A 107 1.24 20.93 -16.92
CA GLU A 107 0.63 19.61 -16.92
C GLU A 107 1.64 18.52 -17.31
N GLU A 108 2.45 18.77 -18.34
CA GLU A 108 3.48 17.81 -18.78
C GLU A 108 4.53 17.57 -17.68
N GLN A 109 4.96 18.62 -16.97
CA GLN A 109 5.89 18.47 -15.84
C GLN A 109 5.30 17.65 -14.70
N ILE A 110 4.02 17.85 -14.36
CA ILE A 110 3.30 17.07 -13.35
C ILE A 110 3.19 15.60 -13.79
N ASN A 111 2.70 15.37 -15.02
CA ASN A 111 2.49 14.03 -15.56
C ASN A 111 3.80 13.24 -15.68
N LYS A 112 4.91 13.92 -16.02
CA LYS A 112 6.24 13.31 -16.08
C LYS A 112 6.69 12.81 -14.71
N LEU A 113 6.55 13.61 -13.65
CA LEU A 113 6.92 13.19 -12.30
C LEU A 113 5.99 12.07 -11.80
N TYR A 114 4.68 12.20 -12.03
CA TYR A 114 3.68 11.20 -11.66
C TYR A 114 3.98 9.83 -12.29
N SER A 115 4.14 9.80 -13.62
CA SER A 115 4.41 8.57 -14.37
C SER A 115 5.72 7.91 -13.95
N ARG A 116 6.74 8.73 -13.64
CA ARG A 116 8.04 8.26 -13.16
C ARG A 116 7.91 7.59 -11.78
N ILE A 117 7.23 8.23 -10.83
CA ILE A 117 6.97 7.63 -9.50
C ILE A 117 6.20 6.31 -9.64
N GLN A 118 5.15 6.26 -10.46
CA GLN A 118 4.38 5.03 -10.68
C GLN A 118 5.20 3.91 -11.31
N THR A 119 6.07 4.23 -12.25
CA THR A 119 6.95 3.25 -12.92
C THR A 119 7.90 2.62 -11.90
N ILE A 120 8.47 3.43 -11.00
CA ILE A 120 9.41 2.97 -9.98
C ILE A 120 8.70 2.16 -8.89
N LEU A 121 7.45 2.50 -8.55
CA LEU A 121 6.67 1.74 -7.55
C LEU A 121 6.37 0.29 -7.98
N ARG A 122 6.30 0.00 -9.28
CA ARG A 122 5.93 -1.36 -9.77
C ARG A 122 6.88 -2.46 -9.27
N PRO A 123 8.22 -2.34 -9.43
CA PRO A 123 9.16 -3.30 -8.86
C PRO A 123 9.03 -3.50 -7.34
N TYR A 124 8.64 -2.47 -6.57
CA TYR A 124 8.41 -2.62 -5.13
C TYR A 124 7.18 -3.49 -4.86
N TYR A 125 6.06 -3.24 -5.53
CA TYR A 125 4.87 -4.09 -5.36
C TYR A 125 5.12 -5.53 -5.79
N ASP A 126 5.84 -5.73 -6.89
CA ASP A 126 6.21 -7.06 -7.36
C ASP A 126 7.12 -7.79 -6.37
N GLY A 127 8.13 -7.09 -5.81
CA GLY A 127 9.04 -7.64 -4.80
C GLY A 127 8.33 -7.98 -3.49
N ILE A 128 7.50 -7.07 -2.97
CA ILE A 128 6.71 -7.30 -1.75
C ILE A 128 5.72 -8.44 -1.94
N GLY A 129 5.03 -8.49 -3.08
CA GLY A 129 4.05 -9.54 -3.38
C GLY A 129 4.65 -10.94 -3.54
N LYS A 130 5.97 -11.03 -3.77
CA LYS A 130 6.72 -12.27 -3.95
C LYS A 130 7.79 -12.47 -2.86
N LEU A 131 7.67 -11.75 -1.74
CA LEU A 131 8.66 -11.78 -0.67
C LEU A 131 8.80 -13.22 -0.15
N ASN A 132 10.01 -13.78 -0.27
CA ASN A 132 10.35 -15.13 0.16
C ASN A 132 11.68 -15.10 0.91
N ILE A 133 11.62 -15.10 2.24
CA ILE A 133 12.78 -14.95 3.14
C ILE A 133 13.90 -15.97 2.85
N GLU A 134 13.58 -17.13 2.27
CA GLU A 134 14.56 -18.17 1.91
C GLU A 134 15.45 -17.81 0.71
N GLU A 135 15.04 -16.89 -0.15
CA GLU A 135 15.77 -16.51 -1.38
C GLU A 135 16.84 -15.42 -1.14
N GLY A 136 16.91 -14.88 0.09
CA GLY A 136 17.85 -13.83 0.46
C GLY A 136 17.52 -12.43 -0.11
N PRO A 137 18.21 -11.38 0.35
CA PRO A 137 17.85 -9.98 0.05
C PRO A 137 17.99 -9.63 -1.44
N ASP A 138 19.09 -10.03 -2.07
CA ASP A 138 19.42 -9.65 -3.46
C ASP A 138 18.36 -10.09 -4.48
N ALA A 139 17.78 -11.27 -4.30
CA ALA A 139 16.74 -11.77 -5.20
C ALA A 139 15.43 -10.97 -5.06
N GLN A 140 15.16 -10.43 -3.87
CA GLN A 140 13.87 -9.85 -3.51
C GLN A 140 13.82 -8.34 -3.69
N VAL A 141 14.91 -7.63 -3.37
CA VAL A 141 14.87 -6.17 -3.27
C VAL A 141 15.68 -5.44 -4.33
N ARG A 142 16.60 -6.13 -5.02
CA ARG A 142 17.53 -5.49 -5.97
C ARG A 142 16.80 -4.72 -7.08
N ALA A 143 15.77 -5.31 -7.68
CA ALA A 143 15.00 -4.66 -8.75
C ALA A 143 14.34 -3.35 -8.28
N ALA A 144 13.84 -3.33 -7.04
CA ALA A 144 13.24 -2.15 -6.42
C ALA A 144 14.30 -1.06 -6.16
N ARG A 145 15.42 -1.43 -5.52
CA ARG A 145 16.53 -0.50 -5.25
C ARG A 145 17.12 0.09 -6.54
N ASP A 146 17.30 -0.74 -7.56
CA ASP A 146 17.84 -0.30 -8.85
C ASP A 146 16.89 0.65 -9.57
N ALA A 147 15.58 0.40 -9.49
CA ALA A 147 14.57 1.31 -10.01
C ALA A 147 14.60 2.66 -9.28
N TYR A 148 14.73 2.68 -7.95
CA TYR A 148 14.79 3.90 -7.16
C TYR A 148 16.09 4.70 -7.39
N LYS A 149 17.21 4.00 -7.59
CA LYS A 149 18.50 4.59 -7.99
C LYS A 149 18.43 5.28 -9.34
N GLU A 150 17.61 4.78 -10.27
CA GLU A 150 17.53 5.28 -11.66
C GLU A 150 18.92 5.32 -12.32
N GLY A 151 19.74 4.28 -12.11
CA GLY A 151 21.10 4.18 -12.68
C GLY A 151 22.17 5.04 -12.00
N ARG A 152 21.88 5.63 -10.82
CA ARG A 152 22.86 6.41 -10.04
C ARG A 152 23.60 5.55 -9.02
N SER A 153 24.86 5.92 -8.74
CA SER A 153 25.71 5.24 -7.76
C SER A 153 25.30 5.49 -6.31
N SER A 154 24.59 6.58 -6.03
CA SER A 154 24.04 6.91 -4.71
C SER A 154 22.66 7.53 -4.82
N VAL A 155 21.84 7.32 -3.78
CA VAL A 155 20.50 7.92 -3.69
C VAL A 155 20.39 8.80 -2.47
N LEU A 156 19.73 9.95 -2.65
CA LEU A 156 19.40 10.84 -1.56
C LEU A 156 18.12 10.33 -0.88
N PRO A 157 18.11 10.19 0.46
CA PRO A 157 16.88 9.92 1.18
C PRO A 157 15.84 11.02 0.92
N GLY A 158 14.58 10.62 0.73
CA GLY A 158 13.47 11.56 0.50
C GLY A 158 13.55 12.27 -0.86
N LYS A 159 14.14 11.63 -1.88
CA LYS A 159 14.39 12.24 -3.20
C LYS A 159 13.09 12.67 -3.85
N PHE A 160 12.08 11.81 -3.89
CA PHE A 160 10.85 12.07 -4.62
C PHE A 160 9.95 13.07 -3.89
N ILE A 161 9.87 13.00 -2.55
CA ILE A 161 9.20 14.05 -1.76
C ILE A 161 9.82 15.42 -2.07
N LYS A 162 11.16 15.53 -2.09
CA LYS A 162 11.85 16.79 -2.41
C LYS A 162 11.57 17.26 -3.83
N GLU A 163 11.50 16.34 -4.80
CA GLU A 163 11.14 16.68 -6.19
C GLU A 163 9.71 17.21 -6.30
N VAL A 164 8.74 16.59 -5.62
CA VAL A 164 7.35 17.09 -5.54
C VAL A 164 7.33 18.49 -4.93
N MET A 165 8.02 18.71 -3.81
CA MET A 165 8.09 20.04 -3.18
C MET A 165 8.69 21.11 -4.11
N ARG A 166 9.73 20.76 -4.88
CA ARG A 166 10.32 21.67 -5.88
C ARG A 166 9.34 21.97 -7.01
N LEU A 167 8.61 20.97 -7.49
CA LEU A 167 7.61 21.15 -8.53
C LEU A 167 6.47 22.07 -8.05
N LYS A 168 5.98 21.86 -6.83
CA LYS A 168 4.98 22.74 -6.17
C LYS A 168 5.43 24.19 -6.11
N LYS A 169 6.71 24.44 -5.81
CA LYS A 169 7.27 25.81 -5.77
C LYS A 169 7.45 26.43 -7.16
N LYS A 170 7.74 25.61 -8.17
CA LYS A 170 7.99 26.06 -9.55
C LYS A 170 6.69 26.42 -10.27
N ILE A 171 5.64 25.62 -10.06
CA ILE A 171 4.34 25.87 -10.66
C ILE A 171 3.65 26.98 -9.86
N ILE A 172 3.85 28.22 -10.31
CA ILE A 172 3.13 29.38 -9.81
C ILE A 172 1.74 29.34 -10.43
N VAL A 173 0.75 29.10 -9.60
CA VAL A 173 -0.65 29.24 -9.96
C VAL A 173 -1.04 30.69 -9.68
N SER A 174 -1.15 31.51 -10.72
CA SER A 174 -1.74 32.85 -10.57
C SER A 174 -3.25 32.69 -10.38
N GLY A 175 -3.74 32.81 -9.14
CA GLY A 175 -5.17 32.74 -8.86
C GLY A 175 -5.59 32.68 -7.40
N MET A 176 -5.28 33.73 -6.62
CA MET A 176 -6.27 34.62 -5.98
C MET A 176 -5.65 36.01 -5.85
#